data_AF-A0A4Y1ZCZ5-F1
#
_entry.id   AF-A0A4Y1ZCZ5-F1
#
_cell.length_a   1.000
_cell.length_b   1.000
_cell.length_c   1.000
_cell.angle_alpha   90.00
_cell.angle_beta   90.00
_cell.angle_gamma   90.00
#
_symmetry.space_group_name_H-M   'P 1'
#
loop_
_entity.id
_entity.type
_entity.pdbx_description
1 polymer ?
#
loop_
_entity_poly.entity_id
_entity_poly.type
_entity_poly.pdbx_seq_one_letter_code
_entity_poly.pdbx_strand_id
1 'polypeptide(L)'
;MVGLTEEQAIKKGLKVKTSVLPLSTVPRAIVNRETTGVFKLVAEAKTLKVLGVHIVAENAGDVIYAATLAVKFGMTVEDLQDTLTPYLTMAEGLRLAALTFDKDISTLSCCAG
;
A
#
# COMPACT_ATOMS: atom_id res chain seq x y z
N MET A 1 -7.04 -9.18 1.79
CA MET A 1 -6.36 -8.85 0.52
C MET A 1 -7.40 -8.59 -0.56
N VAL A 2 -7.02 -7.90 -1.63
CA VAL A 2 -7.88 -7.66 -2.80
C VAL A 2 -7.04 -7.63 -4.08
N GLY A 3 -7.60 -8.06 -5.20
CA GLY A 3 -6.91 -8.05 -6.51
C GLY A 3 -5.94 -9.22 -6.70
N LEU A 4 -4.87 -8.98 -7.46
CA LEU A 4 -3.88 -9.99 -7.83
C LEU A 4 -2.68 -10.00 -6.89
N THR A 5 -2.22 -11.20 -6.55
CA THR A 5 -0.84 -11.39 -6.08
C THR A 5 0.15 -11.11 -7.21
N GLU A 6 1.41 -10.84 -6.84
CA GLU A 6 2.51 -10.69 -7.79
C GLU A 6 2.66 -11.91 -8.70
N GLU A 7 2.63 -13.11 -8.13
CA GLU A 7 2.72 -14.36 -8.89
C GLU A 7 1.55 -14.52 -9.87
N GLN A 8 0.32 -14.23 -9.45
CA GLN A 8 -0.85 -14.28 -10.33
C GLN A 8 -0.76 -13.25 -11.47
N ALA A 9 -0.25 -12.05 -11.19
CA ALA A 9 -0.09 -11.02 -12.22
C ALA A 9 0.99 -11.42 -13.25
N ILE A 10 2.12 -11.95 -12.80
CA ILE A 10 3.19 -12.48 -13.67
C ILE A 10 2.67 -13.66 -14.52
N LYS A 11 1.91 -14.59 -13.92
CA LYS A 11 1.28 -15.71 -14.66
C LYS A 11 0.31 -15.24 -15.74
N LYS A 12 -0.29 -14.06 -15.59
CA LYS A 12 -1.14 -13.42 -16.61
C LYS A 12 -0.35 -12.65 -17.67
N GLY A 13 0.98 -12.70 -17.65
CA GLY A 13 1.85 -12.02 -18.60
C GLY A 13 2.03 -10.52 -18.33
N LEU A 14 1.62 -10.03 -17.14
CA LEU A 14 1.79 -8.63 -16.76
C LEU A 14 3.21 -8.39 -16.22
N LYS A 15 3.83 -7.29 -16.64
CA LYS A 15 5.01 -6.77 -15.94
C LYS A 15 4.54 -5.98 -14.74
N VAL A 16 5.07 -6.28 -13.56
CA VAL A 16 4.65 -5.67 -12.30
C VAL A 16 5.78 -5.01 -11.56
N LYS A 17 5.44 -4.01 -10.76
CA LYS A 17 6.25 -3.49 -9.67
C LYS A 17 5.54 -3.81 -8.36
N THR A 18 6.30 -4.03 -7.31
CA THR A 18 5.75 -4.27 -5.98
C THR A 18 6.39 -3.33 -4.97
N SER A 19 5.63 -3.04 -3.93
CA SER A 19 6.08 -2.30 -2.77
C SER A 19 5.70 -3.09 -1.53
N VAL A 20 6.60 -3.11 -0.54
CA VAL A 20 6.44 -3.85 0.70
C VAL A 20 6.84 -2.92 1.85
N LEU A 21 5.85 -2.48 2.61
CA LEU A 21 6.01 -1.57 3.74
C LEU A 21 5.81 -2.33 5.06
N PRO A 22 6.85 -2.51 5.89
CA PRO A 22 6.72 -3.15 7.19
C PRO A 22 5.87 -2.29 8.14
N LEU A 23 5.10 -2.90 9.03
CA LEU A 23 4.28 -2.15 9.99
C LEU A 23 5.11 -1.31 10.98
N SER A 24 6.39 -1.63 11.14
CA SER A 24 7.33 -0.84 11.95
C SER A 24 7.53 0.60 11.44
N THR A 25 7.06 0.93 10.23
CA THR A 25 7.09 2.29 9.67
C THR A 25 5.71 2.94 9.60
N VAL A 26 4.65 2.28 10.09
CA VAL A 26 3.28 2.82 10.11
C VAL A 26 3.05 3.50 11.47
N PRO A 27 2.81 4.84 11.52
CA PRO A 27 2.68 5.56 12.78
C PRO A 27 1.64 4.97 13.74
N ARG A 28 0.48 4.53 13.23
CA ARG A 28 -0.56 3.89 14.04
C ARG A 28 -0.07 2.59 14.69
N ALA A 29 0.64 1.73 13.96
CA ALA A 29 1.19 0.49 14.48
C ALA A 29 2.24 0.74 15.58
N ILE A 30 3.09 1.77 15.38
CA ILE A 30 4.10 2.18 16.36
C ILE A 30 3.45 2.62 17.67
N VAL A 31 2.43 3.50 17.63
CA VAL A 31 1.77 3.97 18.86
C VAL A 31 0.96 2.88 19.55
N ASN A 32 0.45 1.89 18.80
CA ASN A 32 -0.21 0.71 19.35
C ASN A 32 0.77 -0.31 19.95
N ARG A 33 2.09 -0.16 19.71
CA ARG A 33 3.14 -1.14 20.06
C ARG A 33 2.92 -2.52 19.44
N GLU A 34 2.22 -2.57 18.31
CA GLU A 34 2.00 -3.78 17.52
C GLU A 34 2.48 -3.51 16.09
N THR A 35 3.72 -3.87 15.82
CA THR A 35 4.41 -3.60 14.56
C THR A 35 4.60 -4.85 13.70
N THR A 36 3.98 -5.97 14.09
CA THR A 36 4.07 -7.22 13.34
C THR A 36 3.18 -7.15 12.11
N GLY A 37 3.77 -7.25 10.93
CA GLY A 37 3.03 -7.35 9.68
C GLY A 37 3.55 -6.45 8.58
N VAL A 38 2.77 -6.33 7.52
CA VAL A 38 3.18 -5.65 6.29
C VAL A 38 1.99 -5.16 5.46
N PHE A 39 2.22 -4.08 4.71
CA PHE A 39 1.42 -3.69 3.54
C PHE A 39 2.20 -4.06 2.27
N LYS A 40 1.60 -4.81 1.37
CA LYS A 40 2.16 -5.12 0.05
C LYS A 40 1.23 -4.65 -1.06
N LEU A 41 1.74 -3.77 -1.92
CA LEU A 41 1.07 -3.31 -3.13
C LEU A 41 1.67 -4.00 -4.36
N VAL A 42 0.82 -4.31 -5.32
CA VAL A 42 1.19 -4.85 -6.64
C VAL A 42 0.60 -3.92 -7.68
N ALA A 43 1.45 -3.35 -8.54
CA ALA A 43 1.05 -2.42 -9.59
C ALA A 43 1.60 -2.87 -10.95
N GLU A 44 0.92 -2.51 -12.04
CA GLU A 44 1.45 -2.73 -13.38
C GLU A 44 2.65 -1.81 -13.64
N ALA A 45 3.76 -2.35 -14.15
CA ALA A 45 5.01 -1.60 -14.25
C ALA A 45 4.95 -0.40 -15.22
N LYS A 46 4.07 -0.44 -16.23
CA LYS A 46 3.98 0.61 -17.26
C LYS A 46 3.01 1.72 -16.88
N THR A 47 1.82 1.37 -16.39
CA THR A 47 0.76 2.33 -16.08
C THR A 47 0.66 2.69 -14.61
N LEU A 48 1.38 1.96 -13.75
CA LEU A 48 1.29 2.07 -12.30
C LEU A 48 -0.13 1.86 -11.74
N LYS A 49 -1.02 1.29 -12.54
CA LYS A 49 -2.35 0.84 -12.09
C LYS A 49 -2.20 -0.18 -10.96
N VAL A 50 -2.92 0.03 -9.86
CA VAL A 50 -2.96 -0.89 -8.73
C VAL A 50 -3.69 -2.17 -9.15
N LEU A 51 -2.97 -3.28 -9.13
CA LEU A 51 -3.49 -4.61 -9.49
C LEU A 51 -3.92 -5.40 -8.26
N GLY A 52 -3.30 -5.16 -7.11
CA GLY A 52 -3.65 -5.84 -5.87
C GLY A 52 -2.97 -5.26 -4.64
N VAL A 53 -3.60 -5.52 -3.49
CA VAL A 53 -3.15 -5.06 -2.18
C VAL A 53 -3.32 -6.18 -1.15
N HIS A 54 -2.29 -6.38 -0.34
CA HIS A 54 -2.22 -7.40 0.68
C HIS A 54 -1.80 -6.74 1.98
N ILE A 55 -2.52 -7.03 3.06
CA ILE A 55 -2.27 -6.39 4.36
C ILE A 55 -2.28 -7.49 5.39
N VAL A 56 -1.23 -7.52 6.21
CA VAL A 56 -1.15 -8.29 7.45
C VAL A 56 -0.96 -7.26 8.55
N ALA A 57 -2.00 -7.03 9.34
CA ALA A 57 -2.02 -6.00 10.38
C ALA A 57 -3.25 -6.17 11.28
N GLU A 58 -3.23 -5.56 12.46
CA GLU A 58 -4.47 -5.22 13.17
C GLU A 58 -5.35 -4.32 12.27
N ASN A 59 -6.68 -4.54 12.28
CA ASN A 59 -7.65 -3.83 11.42
C ASN A 59 -7.44 -3.97 9.89
N ALA A 60 -6.68 -4.97 9.42
CA ALA A 60 -6.48 -5.17 7.98
C ALA A 60 -7.80 -5.33 7.19
N GLY A 61 -8.84 -5.91 7.81
CA GLY A 61 -10.17 -6.06 7.21
C GLY A 61 -10.90 -4.74 6.94
N ASP A 62 -10.68 -3.72 7.76
CA ASP A 62 -11.28 -2.39 7.56
C ASP A 62 -10.49 -1.62 6.49
N VAL A 63 -9.16 -1.66 6.57
CA VAL A 63 -8.28 -0.92 5.65
C VAL A 63 -8.37 -1.46 4.22
N ILE A 64 -8.53 -2.77 4.04
CA ILE A 64 -8.61 -3.38 2.71
C ILE A 64 -9.85 -2.93 1.93
N TYR A 65 -10.88 -2.39 2.58
CA TYR A 65 -12.03 -1.82 1.88
C TYR A 65 -11.63 -0.62 1.01
N ALA A 66 -10.77 0.27 1.50
CA ALA A 66 -10.23 1.38 0.71
C ALA A 66 -9.42 0.88 -0.50
N ALA A 67 -8.57 -0.14 -0.29
CA ALA A 67 -7.83 -0.78 -1.38
C ALA A 67 -8.75 -1.45 -2.42
N THR A 68 -9.91 -1.94 -1.99
CA THR A 68 -10.91 -2.54 -2.89
C THR A 68 -11.47 -1.48 -3.84
N LEU A 69 -11.73 -0.27 -3.36
CA LEU A 69 -12.15 0.84 -4.20
C LEU A 69 -11.05 1.24 -5.20
N ALA A 70 -9.79 1.31 -4.74
CA ALA A 70 -8.66 1.62 -5.61
C ALA A 70 -8.53 0.62 -6.78
N VAL A 71 -8.58 -0.68 -6.50
CA VAL A 71 -8.55 -1.72 -7.54
C VAL A 71 -9.78 -1.67 -8.44
N LYS A 72 -10.98 -1.49 -7.86
CA LYS A 72 -12.24 -1.44 -8.60
C LYS A 72 -12.30 -0.30 -9.61
N PHE A 73 -11.88 0.90 -9.19
CA PHE A 73 -11.86 2.09 -10.05
C PHE A 73 -10.59 2.21 -10.88
N GLY A 74 -9.64 1.30 -10.70
CA GLY A 74 -8.42 1.24 -11.49
C GLY A 74 -7.47 2.40 -11.23
N MET A 75 -7.43 2.87 -9.99
CA MET A 75 -6.51 3.92 -9.54
C MET A 75 -5.05 3.49 -9.73
N THR A 76 -4.17 4.47 -9.92
CA THR A 76 -2.72 4.25 -9.99
C THR A 76 -2.07 4.38 -8.61
N VAL A 77 -0.78 4.06 -8.53
CA VAL A 77 0.03 4.28 -7.33
C VAL A 77 0.08 5.77 -6.99
N GLU A 78 0.21 6.64 -8.00
CA GLU A 78 0.22 8.10 -7.85
C GLU A 78 -1.09 8.62 -7.26
N ASP A 79 -2.24 8.11 -7.72
CA ASP A 79 -3.53 8.49 -7.12
C ASP A 79 -3.56 8.20 -5.61
N LEU A 80 -2.93 7.11 -5.16
CA LEU A 80 -2.81 6.79 -3.73
C LEU A 80 -1.78 7.68 -3.00
N GLN A 81 -0.69 8.08 -3.66
CA GLN A 81 0.32 8.99 -3.10
C GLN A 81 -0.27 10.39 -2.87
N ASP A 82 -1.05 10.88 -3.84
CA ASP A 82 -1.66 12.22 -3.86
C ASP A 82 -2.92 12.33 -3.00
N THR A 83 -3.50 11.21 -2.57
CA THR A 83 -4.66 11.20 -1.69
C THR A 83 -4.27 11.56 -0.26
N LEU A 84 -4.97 12.52 0.35
CA LEU A 84 -4.83 12.83 1.77
C LEU A 84 -5.34 11.66 2.64
N THR A 85 -4.46 11.14 3.50
CA THR A 85 -4.82 10.13 4.50
C THR A 85 -4.77 10.73 5.91
N PRO A 86 -5.75 10.45 6.77
CA PRO A 86 -5.67 10.88 8.17
C PRO A 86 -4.45 10.27 8.86
N TYR A 87 -3.63 11.13 9.48
CA TYR A 87 -2.44 10.73 10.23
C TYR A 87 -2.81 9.82 11.40
N LEU A 88 -1.93 8.87 11.73
CA LEU A 88 -2.15 7.84 12.75
C LEU A 88 -3.44 7.05 12.45
N THR A 89 -3.63 6.60 11.23
CA THR A 89 -4.63 5.56 10.92
C THR A 89 -3.93 4.38 10.27
N MET A 90 -4.50 3.17 10.39
CA MET A 90 -3.95 2.04 9.64
C MET A 90 -4.12 2.25 8.12
N ALA A 91 -5.10 3.04 7.70
CA ALA A 91 -5.30 3.41 6.30
C ALA A 91 -4.16 4.27 5.73
N GLU A 92 -3.46 5.05 6.56
CA GLU A 92 -2.25 5.76 6.17
C GLU A 92 -1.17 4.83 5.61
N GLY A 93 -1.12 3.57 6.09
CA GLY A 93 -0.22 2.55 5.58
C GLY A 93 -0.37 2.28 4.07
N LEU A 94 -1.55 2.49 3.49
CA LEU A 94 -1.75 2.38 2.04
C LEU A 94 -1.00 3.45 1.26
N ARG A 95 -1.06 4.70 1.73
CA ARG A 95 -0.35 5.83 1.12
C ARG A 95 1.16 5.70 1.32
N LEU A 96 1.61 5.35 2.53
CA LEU A 96 3.03 5.13 2.81
C LEU A 96 3.61 4.01 1.93
N ALA A 97 2.85 2.92 1.73
CA ALA A 97 3.28 1.83 0.86
C ALA A 97 3.23 2.21 -0.64
N ALA A 98 2.41 3.19 -1.03
CA ALA A 98 2.44 3.74 -2.38
C ALA A 98 3.67 4.64 -2.58
N LEU A 99 4.08 5.43 -1.58
CA LEU A 99 5.26 6.29 -1.65
C LEU A 99 6.58 5.51 -1.82
N THR A 100 6.65 4.30 -1.29
CA THR A 100 7.84 3.43 -1.39
C THR A 100 8.08 2.82 -2.76
N PHE A 101 7.23 3.10 -3.76
CA PHE A 101 7.56 2.81 -5.16
C PHE A 101 8.68 3.71 -5.70
N ASP A 102 8.79 4.95 -5.19
CA ASP A 102 9.69 5.97 -5.73
C ASP A 102 10.67 6.53 -4.68
N LYS A 103 10.30 6.48 -3.40
CA LYS A 103 11.04 7.14 -2.31
C LYS A 103 11.46 6.15 -1.23
N ASP A 104 12.57 6.43 -0.56
CA ASP A 104 12.96 5.71 0.66
C ASP A 104 12.19 6.28 1.86
N ILE A 105 11.35 5.45 2.47
CA ILE A 105 10.50 5.84 3.61
C ILE A 105 11.31 6.38 4.79
N SER A 106 12.54 5.91 5.00
CA SER A 106 13.40 6.34 6.12
C SER A 106 13.84 7.81 6.00
N THR A 107 13.73 8.38 4.81
CA THR A 107 14.12 9.76 4.50
C THR A 107 12.94 10.74 4.48
N LEU A 108 11.72 10.24 4.64
CA LEU A 108 10.50 11.05 4.61
C LEU A 108 10.21 11.68 5.96
N SER A 109 9.77 12.95 5.94
CA SER A 109 9.24 13.59 7.15
C SER A 109 7.86 13.02 7.50
N CYS A 110 7.38 13.26 8.73
CA CYS A 110 6.27 12.53 9.36
C CYS A 110 4.93 12.50 8.59
N CYS A 111 4.76 13.33 7.55
CA CYS A 111 3.59 13.34 6.66
C CYS A 111 3.96 13.61 5.19
N ALA A 112 5.23 13.42 4.79
CA ALA A 112 5.69 13.80 3.46
C ALA A 112 4.91 13.07 2.36
N GLY A 113 4.36 13.86 1.43
CA GLY A 113 3.87 13.40 0.12
C GLY A 113 4.99 13.31 -0.88
#